data_AF-M3YL66-F1
#
_entry.id   AF-M3YL66-F1
#
_cell.length_a   1.000
_cell.length_b   1.000
_cell.length_c   1.000
_cell.angle_alpha   90.00
_cell.angle_beta   90.00
_cell.angle_gamma   90.00
#
_symmetry.space_group_name_H-M   'P 1'
#
loop_
_entity.id
_entity.type
_entity.pdbx_description
1 polymer ?
#
loop_
_entity_poly.entity_id
_entity_poly.type
_entity_poly.pdbx_seq_one_letter_code
_entity_poly.pdbx_strand_id
1 'polypeptide(L)'
;MAASAPAPHTTDFPVEGRCSYYVEKKKRFCRMVVAAGKRFCGEHAGAAEEENARKRILCPLDPKHTVYEDQLSKHLKKCNSREKPKPDFFIQDINAGLKDETEIPEQLVPISSLSEEHLENLIKKLQKASEGFYFR
;
A
#
# COMPACT_ATOMS: atom_id res chain seq x y z
N MET A 1 -6.32 39.12 -45.84
CA MET A 1 -6.58 39.00 -44.40
C MET A 1 -5.70 37.89 -43.85
N ALA A 2 -4.44 38.21 -43.51
CA ALA A 2 -3.51 37.21 -42.96
C ALA A 2 -3.71 37.14 -41.45
N ALA A 3 -4.07 35.96 -40.95
CA ALA A 3 -4.14 35.69 -39.52
C ALA A 3 -2.72 35.73 -38.93
N SER A 4 -2.44 36.74 -38.11
CA SER A 4 -1.19 36.84 -37.36
C SER A 4 -1.08 35.66 -36.39
N ALA A 5 -0.02 34.87 -36.54
CA ALA A 5 0.38 33.85 -35.57
C ALA A 5 0.74 34.52 -34.23
N PRO A 6 0.35 33.95 -33.08
CA PRO A 6 0.70 34.53 -31.78
C PRO A 6 2.19 34.29 -31.49
N ALA A 7 2.88 35.35 -31.08
CA ALA A 7 4.28 35.34 -30.69
C ALA A 7 4.54 34.37 -29.50
N PRO A 8 5.75 33.80 -29.39
CA PRO A 8 6.13 33.00 -28.22
C PRO A 8 6.28 33.94 -27.02
N HIS A 9 5.22 34.08 -26.23
CA HIS A 9 5.25 34.87 -24.99
C HIS A 9 6.21 34.23 -23.97
N THR A 10 7.41 34.78 -23.88
CA THR A 10 8.28 34.66 -22.70
C THR A 10 7.56 35.35 -21.55
N THR A 11 6.87 34.56 -20.74
CA THR A 11 6.09 35.08 -19.61
C THR A 11 7.02 35.17 -18.40
N ASP A 12 7.71 36.30 -18.26
CA ASP A 12 8.48 36.65 -17.05
C ASP A 12 7.57 36.90 -15.83
N PHE A 13 6.26 36.97 -16.04
CA PHE A 13 5.27 37.18 -14.99
C PHE A 13 4.18 36.11 -15.03
N PRO A 14 3.65 35.70 -13.86
CA PRO A 14 2.52 34.80 -13.79
C PRO A 14 1.25 35.48 -14.29
N VAL A 15 0.48 34.76 -15.09
CA VAL A 15 -0.80 35.25 -15.64
C VAL A 15 -1.84 35.32 -14.53
N GLU A 16 -2.63 36.41 -14.47
CA GLU A 16 -3.74 36.54 -13.52
C GLU A 16 -4.70 35.33 -13.59
N GLY A 17 -5.14 34.85 -12.44
CA GLY A 17 -5.97 33.64 -12.33
C GLY A 17 -5.22 32.32 -12.56
N ARG A 18 -3.89 32.35 -12.79
CA ARG A 18 -3.05 31.15 -12.88
C ARG A 18 -2.00 31.10 -11.78
N CYS A 19 -1.49 29.90 -11.57
CA CYS A 19 -0.55 29.59 -10.51
C CYS A 19 0.77 30.36 -10.68
N SER A 20 1.18 31.05 -9.61
CA SER A 20 2.40 31.86 -9.58
C SER A 20 3.69 31.05 -9.40
N TYR A 21 3.62 29.72 -9.39
CA TYR A 21 4.80 28.85 -9.21
C TYR A 21 5.65 28.79 -10.48
N TYR A 22 6.94 29.09 -10.37
CA TYR A 22 7.89 28.98 -11.49
C TYR A 22 8.47 27.56 -11.58
N VAL A 23 8.28 26.90 -12.71
CA VAL A 23 8.79 25.55 -12.94
C VAL A 23 10.16 25.66 -13.62
N GLU A 24 11.23 25.62 -12.84
CA GLU A 24 12.62 25.78 -13.32
C GLU A 24 12.97 24.82 -14.48
N LYS A 25 12.61 23.54 -14.34
CA LYS A 25 12.84 22.52 -15.39
C LYS A 25 12.20 22.88 -16.73
N LYS A 26 11.09 23.61 -16.72
CA LYS A 26 10.31 23.98 -17.91
C LYS A 26 10.43 25.45 -18.27
N LYS A 27 11.26 26.21 -17.53
CA LYS A 27 11.50 27.65 -17.67
C LYS A 27 10.22 28.47 -17.89
N ARG A 28 9.17 28.18 -17.12
CA ARG A 28 7.87 28.87 -17.23
C ARG A 28 7.05 28.78 -15.94
N PHE A 29 6.10 29.70 -15.78
CA PHE A 29 5.09 29.61 -14.72
C PHE A 29 4.10 28.46 -14.94
N CYS A 30 3.60 27.91 -13.83
CA CYS A 30 2.58 26.88 -13.82
C CYS A 30 1.29 27.41 -14.45
N ARG A 31 0.75 26.69 -15.44
CA ARG A 31 -0.43 27.12 -16.20
C ARG A 31 -1.76 26.77 -15.54
N MET A 32 -1.73 26.13 -14.37
CA MET A 32 -2.90 25.64 -13.66
C MET A 32 -3.69 26.81 -13.05
N VAL A 33 -5.02 26.68 -13.03
CA VAL A 33 -5.93 27.69 -12.48
C VAL A 33 -5.84 27.71 -10.95
N VAL A 34 -5.95 28.90 -10.36
CA VAL A 34 -5.98 29.09 -8.90
C VAL A 34 -7.43 29.22 -8.40
N ALA A 35 -7.68 28.77 -7.17
CA ALA A 35 -8.94 29.06 -6.51
C ALA A 35 -9.06 30.57 -6.21
N ALA A 36 -10.28 31.09 -6.09
CA ALA A 36 -10.52 32.49 -5.77
C ALA A 36 -9.74 32.92 -4.51
N GLY A 37 -8.98 34.00 -4.62
CA GLY A 37 -8.14 34.54 -3.53
C GLY A 37 -6.83 33.79 -3.27
N LYS A 38 -6.48 32.76 -4.05
CA LYS A 38 -5.20 32.03 -3.91
C LYS A 38 -4.21 32.39 -5.01
N ARG A 39 -2.91 32.35 -4.70
CA ARG A 39 -1.81 32.62 -5.66
C ARG A 39 -1.29 31.38 -6.39
N PHE A 40 -1.60 30.18 -5.88
CA PHE A 40 -1.06 28.91 -6.35
C PHE A 40 -2.16 27.87 -6.56
N CYS A 41 -1.97 26.94 -7.50
CA CYS A 41 -2.89 25.83 -7.75
C CYS A 41 -2.80 24.77 -6.64
N GLY A 42 -3.75 23.83 -6.57
CA GLY A 42 -3.78 22.81 -5.50
C GLY A 42 -2.45 22.06 -5.29
N GLU A 43 -1.76 21.72 -6.38
CA GLU A 43 -0.46 21.04 -6.35
C GLU A 43 0.69 21.91 -5.80
N HIS A 44 0.67 23.22 -6.08
CA HIS A 44 1.73 24.14 -5.68
C HIS A 44 1.31 25.05 -4.51
N ALA A 45 0.11 24.89 -3.95
CA ALA A 45 -0.39 25.67 -2.83
C ALA A 45 0.50 25.50 -1.59
N GLY A 46 1.06 24.31 -1.40
CA GLY A 46 2.01 24.02 -0.33
C GLY A 46 3.42 24.59 -0.53
N ALA A 47 3.71 25.21 -1.67
CA ALA A 47 5.04 25.78 -1.96
C ALA A 47 5.18 27.26 -1.54
N ALA A 48 4.08 27.92 -1.18
CA ALA A 48 4.06 29.36 -0.89
C ALA A 48 3.43 29.76 0.45
N GLU A 49 2.71 28.84 1.07
CA GLU A 49 2.55 28.89 2.51
C GLU A 49 3.87 28.37 3.07
N GLU A 50 4.57 29.20 3.85
CA GLU A 50 5.76 28.84 4.62
C GLU A 50 5.71 27.36 5.01
N GLU A 51 6.63 26.59 4.43
CA GLU A 51 7.18 25.36 4.98
C GLU A 51 6.23 24.62 5.94
N ASN A 52 5.19 23.93 5.44
CA ASN A 52 4.41 22.93 6.19
C ASN A 52 4.31 23.18 7.72
N ALA A 53 3.69 24.28 8.17
CA ALA A 53 3.48 24.54 9.60
C ALA A 53 2.72 23.40 10.33
N ARG A 54 2.15 22.45 9.58
CA ARG A 54 1.61 21.19 10.12
C ARG A 54 2.74 20.18 10.34
N LYS A 55 3.24 20.13 11.57
CA LYS A 55 4.19 19.14 12.06
C LYS A 55 3.64 17.72 11.87
N ARG A 56 4.43 16.85 11.22
CA ARG A 56 4.17 15.41 11.14
C ARG A 56 4.96 14.70 12.23
N ILE A 57 4.30 13.77 12.91
CA ILE A 57 4.88 12.91 13.95
C ILE A 57 4.71 11.45 13.55
N LEU A 58 5.55 10.57 14.09
CA LEU A 58 5.33 9.13 13.98
C LEU A 58 4.05 8.75 14.74
N CYS A 59 3.32 7.76 14.23
CA CYS A 59 2.11 7.30 14.90
C CYS A 59 2.47 6.59 16.23
N PRO A 60 1.80 6.95 17.35
CA PRO A 60 2.03 6.30 18.65
C PRO A 60 1.68 4.81 18.70
N LEU A 61 0.79 4.34 17.81
CA LEU A 61 0.37 2.94 17.74
C LEU A 61 1.27 2.09 16.83
N ASP A 62 1.95 2.73 15.86
CA ASP A 62 2.84 2.04 14.93
C ASP A 62 3.82 3.06 14.31
N PRO A 63 5.12 3.00 14.65
CA PRO A 63 6.13 3.89 14.09
C PRO A 63 6.35 3.74 12.58
N LYS A 64 5.75 2.75 11.91
CA LYS A 64 5.90 2.55 10.45
C LYS A 64 5.23 3.64 9.61
N HIS A 65 4.37 4.49 10.19
CA HIS A 65 3.75 5.61 9.47
C HIS A 65 3.76 6.92 10.25
N THR A 66 3.60 8.02 9.50
CA THR A 66 3.52 9.38 10.04
C THR A 66 2.11 9.94 9.92
N VAL A 67 1.76 10.84 10.84
CA VAL A 67 0.48 11.54 10.90
C VAL A 67 0.71 13.00 11.22
N TYR A 68 -0.21 13.87 10.82
CA TYR A 68 -0.14 15.26 11.26
C TYR A 68 -0.51 15.36 12.75
N GLU A 69 0.24 16.16 13.50
CA GLU A 69 0.07 16.34 14.95
C GLU A 69 -1.34 16.85 15.29
N ASP A 70 -1.85 17.79 14.50
CA ASP A 70 -3.22 18.36 14.61
C ASP A 70 -4.33 17.33 14.31
N GLN A 71 -4.00 16.23 13.62
CA GLN A 71 -4.94 15.17 13.24
C GLN A 71 -4.74 13.88 14.03
N LEU A 72 -3.82 13.84 15.00
CA LEU A 72 -3.50 12.64 15.77
C LEU A 72 -4.76 12.04 16.42
N SER A 73 -5.59 12.86 17.07
CA SER A 73 -6.81 12.40 17.77
C SER A 73 -7.81 11.74 16.84
N LYS A 74 -7.93 12.24 15.60
CA LYS A 74 -8.78 11.65 14.56
C LYS A 74 -8.15 10.38 13.99
N HIS A 75 -6.84 10.39 13.83
CA HIS A 75 -6.09 9.24 13.36
C HIS A 75 -6.20 8.04 14.31
N LEU A 76 -5.99 8.24 15.61
CA LEU A 76 -6.03 7.18 16.62
C LEU A 76 -7.36 6.39 16.58
N LYS A 77 -8.47 7.04 16.25
CA LYS A 77 -9.79 6.38 16.13
C LYS A 77 -9.94 5.48 14.90
N LYS A 78 -9.10 5.63 13.87
CA LYS A 78 -9.19 4.90 12.60
C LYS A 78 -7.89 4.18 12.22
N CYS A 79 -6.86 4.24 13.06
CA CYS A 79 -5.58 3.62 12.81
C CYS A 79 -5.76 2.10 12.67
N ASN A 80 -5.15 1.51 11.64
CA ASN A 80 -5.20 0.07 11.42
C ASN A 80 -4.47 -0.71 12.52
N SER A 81 -3.42 -0.10 13.10
CA SER A 81 -2.63 -0.67 14.19
C SER A 81 -3.33 -0.54 15.55
N ARG A 82 -4.52 0.07 15.62
CA ARG A 82 -5.34 0.06 16.83
C ARG A 82 -5.90 -1.34 17.06
N GLU A 83 -5.78 -1.84 18.28
CA GLU A 83 -6.46 -3.06 18.71
C GLU A 83 -7.97 -2.92 18.51
N LYS A 84 -8.54 -3.83 17.71
CA LYS A 84 -9.97 -3.91 17.52
C LYS A 84 -10.54 -4.79 18.63
N PRO A 85 -11.70 -4.42 19.22
CA PRO A 85 -12.37 -5.31 20.16
C PRO A 85 -12.63 -6.64 19.47
N LYS A 86 -12.13 -7.71 20.09
CA LYS A 86 -12.38 -9.08 19.66
C LYS A 86 -13.87 -9.38 19.94
N PRO A 87 -14.60 -9.99 19.00
CA PRO A 87 -15.97 -10.44 19.26
C PRO A 87 -16.02 -11.46 20.41
N ASP A 88 -17.18 -11.60 21.07
CA ASP A 88 -17.36 -12.55 22.19
C ASP A 88 -17.11 -14.02 21.80
N PHE A 89 -17.30 -14.34 20.52
CA PHE A 89 -17.03 -15.66 19.95
C PHE A 89 -15.57 -15.84 19.47
N PHE A 90 -14.69 -14.86 19.70
CA PHE A 90 -13.27 -15.01 19.37
C PHE A 90 -12.58 -15.90 20.41
N ILE A 91 -12.15 -17.07 19.96
CA ILE A 91 -11.27 -17.95 20.72
C ILE A 91 -9.91 -17.92 20.03
N GLN A 92 -8.88 -17.45 20.76
CA GLN A 92 -7.51 -17.42 20.24
C GLN A 92 -7.05 -18.86 19.92
N ASP A 93 -6.43 -19.04 18.76
CA ASP A 93 -5.83 -20.30 18.32
C ASP A 93 -6.81 -21.48 18.14
N ILE A 94 -8.13 -21.24 17.98
CA ILE A 94 -9.12 -22.31 17.75
C ILE A 94 -8.84 -23.20 16.53
N ASN A 95 -8.16 -22.67 15.51
CA ASN A 95 -7.78 -23.38 14.28
C ASN A 95 -6.28 -23.68 14.21
N ALA A 96 -5.51 -23.42 15.27
CA ALA A 96 -4.05 -23.59 15.24
C ALA A 96 -3.60 -25.07 15.27
N GLY A 97 -4.55 -26.01 15.30
CA GLY A 97 -4.29 -27.42 15.56
C GLY A 97 -4.00 -27.70 17.03
N LEU A 98 -4.16 -28.95 17.45
CA LEU A 98 -3.71 -29.39 18.77
C LEU A 98 -2.18 -29.33 18.80
N LYS A 99 -1.60 -28.55 19.72
CA LYS A 99 -0.15 -28.57 19.98
C LYS A 99 0.35 -29.96 20.44
N ASP A 100 -0.56 -30.78 20.96
CA ASP A 100 -0.29 -32.10 21.52
C ASP A 100 -0.84 -33.26 20.66
N GLU A 101 -1.34 -33.00 19.44
CA GLU A 101 -1.54 -34.08 18.47
C GLU A 101 -0.19 -34.43 17.86
N THR A 102 0.57 -35.23 18.63
CA THR A 102 1.65 -36.10 18.20
C THR A 102 2.42 -35.57 16.99
N GLU A 103 3.59 -35.02 17.25
CA GLU A 103 4.73 -35.31 16.38
C GLU A 103 4.72 -36.83 16.17
N ILE A 104 4.04 -37.32 15.13
CA ILE A 104 4.45 -38.55 14.47
C ILE A 104 5.88 -38.18 14.13
N PRO A 105 6.90 -38.84 14.72
CA PRO A 105 8.27 -38.55 14.33
C PRO A 105 8.25 -38.68 12.82
N GLU A 106 8.49 -37.57 12.10
CA GLU A 106 8.65 -37.62 10.66
C GLU A 106 9.93 -38.42 10.47
N GLN A 107 9.77 -39.74 10.42
CA GLN A 107 10.84 -40.67 10.17
C GLN A 107 11.09 -40.57 8.67
N LEU A 108 11.75 -39.47 8.30
CA LEU A 108 12.15 -39.17 6.94
C LEU A 108 13.25 -40.16 6.58
N VAL A 109 12.85 -41.25 5.94
CA VAL A 109 13.76 -42.20 5.35
C VAL A 109 14.04 -41.80 3.90
N PRO A 110 15.29 -41.89 3.42
CA PRO A 110 15.59 -41.69 2.01
C PRO A 110 14.80 -42.67 1.14
N ILE A 111 14.30 -42.23 -0.02
CA ILE A 111 13.56 -43.08 -0.96
C ILE A 111 14.38 -44.33 -1.34
N SER A 112 15.71 -44.20 -1.43
CA SER A 112 16.64 -45.29 -1.72
C SER A 112 16.71 -46.40 -0.66
N SER A 113 16.20 -46.16 0.53
CA SER A 113 16.15 -47.16 1.61
C SER A 113 14.88 -48.02 1.59
N LEU A 114 13.91 -47.69 0.71
CA LEU A 114 12.67 -48.43 0.55
C LEU A 114 12.86 -49.59 -0.44
N SER A 115 12.18 -50.71 -0.18
CA SER A 115 12.15 -51.82 -1.14
C SER A 115 11.31 -51.46 -2.37
N GLU A 116 11.62 -52.11 -3.50
CA GLU A 116 10.88 -51.94 -4.76
C GLU A 116 9.38 -52.20 -4.58
N GLU A 117 9.01 -53.25 -3.84
CA GLU A 117 7.62 -53.57 -3.49
C GLU A 117 6.91 -52.43 -2.73
N HIS A 118 7.59 -51.79 -1.78
CA HIS A 118 7.03 -50.64 -1.05
C HIS A 118 6.79 -49.44 -1.98
N LEU A 119 7.73 -49.18 -2.89
CA LEU A 119 7.62 -48.10 -3.86
C LEU A 119 6.45 -48.33 -4.82
N GLU A 120 6.30 -49.55 -5.35
CA GLU A 120 5.16 -49.92 -6.20
C GLU A 120 3.82 -49.73 -5.49
N ASN A 121 3.73 -50.15 -4.23
CA ASN A 121 2.51 -50.00 -3.43
C ASN A 121 2.16 -48.54 -3.17
N LEU A 122 3.15 -47.67 -2.97
CA LEU A 122 2.95 -46.22 -2.86
C LEU A 122 2.44 -45.63 -4.19
N ILE A 123 3.03 -46.03 -5.32
CA ILE A 123 2.60 -45.58 -6.66
C ILE A 123 1.14 -45.98 -6.91
N LYS A 124 0.75 -47.23 -6.61
CA LYS A 124 -0.64 -47.70 -6.77
C LYS A 124 -1.63 -46.90 -5.93
N LYS A 125 -1.26 -46.57 -4.68
CA LYS A 125 -2.10 -45.73 -3.80
C LYS A 125 -2.26 -44.32 -4.35
N LEU A 126 -1.19 -43.72 -4.86
CA LEU A 126 -1.21 -42.37 -5.44
C LEU A 126 -2.08 -42.32 -6.71
N GLN A 127 -1.97 -43.31 -7.59
CA GLN A 127 -2.81 -43.42 -8.79
C GLN A 127 -4.29 -43.54 -8.42
N LYS A 128 -4.62 -44.42 -7.48
CA LYS A 128 -6.00 -44.58 -7.00
C LYS A 128 -6.57 -43.30 -6.37
N ALA A 129 -5.74 -42.56 -5.63
CA ALA A 129 -6.15 -41.29 -5.04
C ALA A 129 -6.32 -40.20 -6.12
N SER A 130 -5.50 -40.21 -7.17
CA SER A 130 -5.54 -39.21 -8.24
C SER A 130 -6.70 -39.41 -9.23
N GLU A 131 -7.22 -40.63 -9.37
CA GLU A 131 -8.40 -40.95 -10.19
C GLU A 131 -9.62 -40.04 -9.88
N GLY A 132 -9.79 -39.63 -8.62
CA GLY A 132 -10.88 -38.74 -8.19
C GLY A 132 -10.71 -37.27 -8.60
N PHE A 133 -9.54 -36.86 -9.11
CA PHE A 133 -9.23 -35.47 -9.45
C PHE A 133 -9.32 -35.15 -10.95
N TYR A 134 -9.48 -36.16 -11.82
CA TYR A 134 -9.53 -35.99 -13.29
C TYR A 134 -10.96 -35.81 -13.86
N PHE A 135 -11.99 -35.71 -13.02
CA PHE A 135 -13.38 -35.44 -13.44
C PHE A 135 -13.93 -34.14 -12.83
N ARG A 136 -13.32 -32.99 -13.18
CA ARG A 136 -13.88 -31.66 -12.96
C ARG A 136 -13.79 -30.79 -14.20
#